data_AF-A0A538NRI8-F1
#
_entry.id   AF-A0A538NRI8-F1
#
_cell.length_a   1.000
_cell.length_b   1.000
_cell.length_c   1.000
_cell.angle_alpha   90.00
_cell.angle_beta   90.00
_cell.angle_gamma   90.00
#
_symmetry.space_group_name_H-M   'P 1'
#
loop_
_entity.id
_entity.type
_entity.pdbx_description
1 polymer ?
#
loop_
_entity_poly.entity_id
_entity_poly.type
_entity_poly.pdbx_seq_one_letter_code
_entity_poly.pdbx_strand_id
1 'polypeptide(L)' 'MKPFLTANWRYLAMLNFAVDPKILAPHVPAGTELDFHNDKTYLSVVGFLF' A
#
# COMPACT_ATOMS: atom_id res chain seq x y z
N MET A 1 25.76 11.96 6.08
CA MET A 1 24.87 10.84 6.47
C MET A 1 24.73 9.92 5.26
N LYS A 2 25.04 8.63 5.38
CA LYS A 2 24.85 7.66 4.27
C LYS A 2 23.49 6.97 4.44
N PRO A 3 22.73 6.74 3.35
CA PRO A 3 21.47 6.02 3.43
C PRO A 3 21.71 4.58 3.90
N PHE A 4 20.84 4.08 4.79
CA PHE A 4 20.88 2.71 5.31
C PHE A 4 20.50 1.67 4.24
N LEU A 5 19.52 2.00 3.39
CA LEU A 5 19.07 1.18 2.27
C LEU A 5 18.78 2.08 1.07
N THR A 6 19.25 1.69 -0.11
CA THR A 6 18.91 2.34 -1.39
C THR A 6 18.13 1.36 -2.24
N ALA A 7 17.06 1.84 -2.87
CA ALA A 7 16.20 1.04 -3.73
C ALA A 7 15.98 1.77 -5.06
N ASN A 8 15.89 1.02 -6.15
CA ASN A 8 15.33 1.52 -7.40
C ASN A 8 13.95 0.89 -7.60
N TRP A 9 13.06 1.58 -8.30
CA TRP A 9 11.78 1.02 -8.71
C TRP A 9 11.98 -0.01 -9.83
N ARG A 10 12.62 -1.13 -9.50
CA ARG A 10 12.97 -2.22 -10.39
C ARG A 10 12.74 -3.54 -9.65
N TYR A 11 12.27 -4.56 -10.35
CA TYR A 11 11.99 -5.88 -9.79
C TYR A 11 10.98 -5.85 -8.62
N LEU A 12 9.83 -5.22 -8.86
CA LEU A 12 8.73 -5.20 -7.91
C LEU A 12 7.74 -6.32 -8.18
N ALA A 13 7.26 -6.95 -7.11
CA ALA A 13 6.03 -7.73 -7.14
C ALA A 13 4.93 -6.93 -6.46
N MET A 14 3.88 -6.57 -7.19
CA MET A 14 2.72 -5.86 -6.66
C MET A 14 1.50 -6.78 -6.73
N LEU A 15 0.95 -7.13 -5.56
CA LEU A 15 -0.28 -7.90 -5.46
C LEU A 15 -1.33 -7.02 -4.79
N ASN A 16 -2.37 -6.65 -5.54
CA ASN A 16 -3.45 -5.79 -5.07
C ASN A 16 -4.72 -6.60 -4.90
N PHE A 17 -5.30 -6.56 -3.71
CA PHE A 17 -6.52 -7.28 -3.37
C PHE A 17 -7.63 -6.27 -3.13
N ALA A 18 -8.74 -6.41 -3.85
CA ALA A 18 -9.94 -5.67 -3.50
C ALA A 18 -10.49 -6.23 -2.18
N VAL A 19 -10.76 -5.37 -1.21
CA VAL A 19 -11.20 -5.76 0.13
C VAL A 19 -12.42 -4.96 0.59
N ASP A 20 -13.13 -5.46 1.60
CA ASP A 20 -14.20 -4.68 2.25
C ASP A 20 -13.59 -3.46 2.97
N PRO A 21 -14.09 -2.24 2.75
CA PRO A 21 -13.62 -1.03 3.43
C PRO A 21 -13.60 -1.13 4.96
N LYS A 22 -14.49 -1.92 5.56
CA LYS A 22 -14.54 -2.14 7.02
C LYS A 22 -13.27 -2.80 7.56
N ILE A 23 -12.54 -3.55 6.75
CA ILE A 23 -11.26 -4.14 7.12
C ILE A 23 -10.19 -3.05 7.26
N LEU A 24 -10.24 -2.02 6.40
CA LEU A 24 -9.26 -0.94 6.38
C LEU A 24 -9.59 0.18 7.37
N ALA A 25 -10.86 0.41 7.69
CA ALA A 25 -11.33 1.52 8.51
C ALA A 25 -10.58 1.70 9.86
N PRO A 26 -10.25 0.63 10.62
CA PRO A 26 -9.50 0.78 11.87
C PRO A 26 -8.03 1.22 11.70
N HIS A 27 -7.50 1.12 10.48
CA HIS A 27 -6.09 1.38 10.16
C HIS A 27 -5.87 2.76 9.51
N VAL A 28 -6.93 3.51 9.29
CA VAL A 28 -6.87 4.86 8.70
C VAL A 28 -6.29 5.83 9.72
N PRO A 29 -5.17 6.51 9.43
CA PRO A 29 -4.59 7.50 10.33
C PRO A 29 -5.54 8.69 10.58
N ALA A 30 -5.40 9.31 11.76
CA ALA A 30 -6.15 10.50 12.10
C ALA A 30 -5.88 11.63 11.08
N GLY A 31 -6.94 12.30 10.63
CA GLY A 31 -6.86 13.35 9.61
C GLY A 31 -6.77 12.85 8.16
N THR A 32 -6.98 11.55 7.93
CA THR A 32 -7.08 10.95 6.60
C THR A 32 -8.39 10.17 6.44
N GLU A 33 -8.77 9.88 5.20
CA GLU A 33 -9.96 9.10 4.85
C GLU A 33 -9.59 7.96 3.89
N LEU A 34 -10.45 6.93 3.80
CA LEU A 34 -10.27 5.87 2.82
C LEU A 34 -10.55 6.39 1.42
N ASP A 35 -9.65 6.08 0.50
CA ASP A 35 -9.82 6.34 -0.92
C ASP A 35 -10.48 5.14 -1.62
N PHE A 36 -11.18 5.43 -2.71
CA PHE A 36 -11.85 4.44 -3.52
C PHE A 36 -11.38 4.55 -4.97
N HIS A 37 -10.99 3.42 -5.55
CA HIS A 37 -10.66 3.30 -6.96
C HIS A 37 -11.64 2.36 -7.65
N ASN A 38 -12.47 2.89 -8.56
CA ASN A 38 -13.57 2.15 -9.19
C ASN A 38 -14.48 1.46 -8.15
N ASP A 39 -14.93 2.24 -7.16
CA ASP A 39 -15.79 1.79 -6.06
C ASP A 39 -15.21 0.67 -5.18
N LYS A 40 -13.89 0.44 -5.26
CA LYS A 40 -13.18 -0.59 -4.48
C LYS A 40 -12.05 0.03 -3.68
N THR A 41 -11.82 -0.50 -2.49
CA THR A 41 -10.60 -0.27 -1.73
C THR A 41 -9.63 -1.43 -1.93
N TYR A 42 -8.33 -1.15 -1.86
CA TYR A 42 -7.31 -2.15 -2.12
C TYR A 42 -6.35 -2.27 -0.96
N LEU A 43 -5.99 -3.51 -0.64
CA LEU A 43 -4.83 -3.83 0.19
C LEU A 43 -3.73 -4.39 -0.72
N SER A 44 -2.53 -3.81 -0.62
CA SER A 44 -1.41 -4.15 -1.50
C SER A 44 -0.29 -4.83 -0.71
N VAL A 45 0.22 -5.93 -1.25
CA VAL A 45 1.50 -6.52 -0.84
C VAL A 45 2.54 -6.15 -1.89
N VAL A 46 3.59 -5.45 -1.45
CA VAL A 46 4.68 -5.00 -2.33
C VAL A 46 5.98 -5.68 -1.93
N GLY A 47 6.47 -6.56 -2.79
CA GLY A 47 7.80 -7.16 -2.68
C GLY A 47 8.83 -6.31 -3.40
N PHE A 48 9.88 -5.90 -2.68
CA PHE A 48 11.04 -5.21 -3.23
C PHE A 48 12.26 -6.14 -3.20
N LEU A 49 12.93 -6.26 -4.35
CA LEU A 49 14.27 -6.82 -4.43
C LEU A 49 15.26 -5.65 -4.55
N PHE A 50 15.99 -5.39 -3.46
CA PHE A 50 16.89 -4.24 -3.31
C PHE A 50 18.28 -4.49 -3.91
#